data_AF-A0A1F8MMB8-F1
#
_entry.id   AF-A0A1F8MMB8-F1
#
_cell.length_a   1.000
_cell.length_b   1.000
_cell.length_c   1.000
_cell.angle_alpha   90.00
_cell.angle_beta   90.00
_cell.angle_gamma   90.00
#
_symmetry.space_group_name_H-M   'P 1'
#
loop_
_entity.id
_entity.type
_entity.pdbx_description
1 polymer ?
#
loop_
_entity_poly.entity_id
_entity_poly.type
_entity_poly.pdbx_seq_one_letter_code
_entity_poly.pdbx_strand_id
1 'polypeptide(L)'
;MEEAKGKVEGEDTTDNELDNLKLENESLKSEIKSANEKIFELEKAIIEKDAGIASVKQSLEESGKTLEETEESLAGAVAAYKELVAQANSGLVAEMIKGDTIEEIRESVAGARALVERVKQEIGAENNLIRVPAGAPARTPPDLSALSPREKIKYGIEGG
;
A
#
# COMPACT_ATOMS: atom_id res chain seq x y z
N MET A 1 -85.08 66.77 41.30
CA MET A 1 -84.65 65.39 41.57
C MET A 1 -84.83 64.69 40.24
N GLU A 2 -83.80 64.53 39.42
CA GLU A 2 -82.82 63.47 39.56
C GLU A 2 -81.69 63.78 38.57
N GLU A 3 -80.55 64.24 39.08
CA GLU A 3 -79.30 64.34 38.32
C GLU A 3 -78.32 63.30 38.88
N ALA A 4 -77.43 62.87 38.00
CA ALA A 4 -76.21 62.11 38.26
C ALA A 4 -76.37 60.61 38.53
N LYS A 5 -76.08 59.81 37.50
CA LYS A 5 -75.27 58.58 37.59
C LYS A 5 -75.06 58.00 36.20
N GLY A 6 -73.80 57.98 35.74
CA GLY A 6 -73.44 57.25 34.53
C GLY A 6 -72.31 57.88 33.75
N LYS A 7 -71.12 58.03 34.35
CA LYS A 7 -69.93 58.39 33.55
C LYS A 7 -68.57 57.94 34.10
N VAL A 8 -68.49 57.03 35.07
CA VAL A 8 -67.21 56.78 35.79
C VAL A 8 -66.63 55.38 35.56
N GLU A 9 -67.27 54.48 34.81
CA GLU A 9 -66.79 53.07 34.73
C GLU A 9 -65.93 52.72 33.50
N GLY A 10 -65.66 53.67 32.59
CA GLY A 10 -64.97 53.39 31.33
C GLY A 10 -63.55 53.97 31.18
N GLU A 11 -63.12 54.85 32.07
CA GLU A 11 -61.84 55.58 31.94
C GLU A 11 -60.70 54.83 32.69
N ASP A 12 -61.00 54.24 33.85
CA ASP A 12 -60.06 53.43 34.64
C ASP A 12 -59.68 52.08 33.98
N THR A 13 -60.55 51.52 33.14
CA THR A 13 -60.28 50.23 32.47
C THR A 13 -59.36 50.39 31.27
N THR A 14 -59.53 51.47 30.50
CA THR A 14 -58.69 51.76 29.33
C THR A 14 -57.27 52.14 29.72
N ASP A 15 -57.08 52.83 30.84
CA ASP A 15 -55.75 53.21 31.33
C ASP A 15 -54.98 51.98 31.84
N ASN A 16 -55.66 51.05 32.53
CA ASN A 16 -55.07 49.78 32.95
C ASN A 16 -54.68 48.88 31.76
N GLU A 17 -55.51 48.82 30.71
CA GLU A 17 -55.18 48.08 29.49
C GLU A 17 -53.98 48.70 28.74
N LEU A 18 -53.92 50.03 28.66
CA LEU A 18 -52.82 50.75 28.04
C LEU A 18 -51.49 50.48 28.76
N ASP A 19 -51.49 50.47 30.10
CA ASP A 19 -50.29 50.20 30.89
C ASP A 19 -49.85 48.73 30.79
N ASN A 20 -50.79 47.79 30.75
CA ASN A 20 -50.49 46.39 30.47
C ASN A 20 -49.86 46.19 29.08
N LEU A 21 -50.41 46.85 28.04
CA LEU A 21 -49.86 46.79 26.69
C LEU A 21 -48.46 47.42 26.59
N LYS A 22 -48.16 48.47 27.36
CA LYS A 22 -46.80 49.05 27.41
C LYS A 22 -45.82 48.07 28.03
N LEU A 23 -46.17 47.44 29.15
CA LEU A 23 -45.33 46.45 29.82
C LEU A 23 -45.07 45.24 28.91
N GLU A 24 -46.10 44.76 28.21
CA GLU A 24 -45.95 43.68 27.23
C GLU A 24 -45.03 44.09 26.07
N ASN A 25 -45.19 45.29 25.51
CA ASN A 25 -44.31 45.80 24.47
C ASN A 25 -42.84 45.93 24.93
N GLU A 26 -42.61 46.36 26.17
CA GLU A 26 -41.26 46.42 26.74
C GLU A 26 -40.67 45.01 26.92
N SER A 27 -41.47 44.05 27.39
CA SER A 27 -41.08 42.63 27.48
C SER A 27 -40.71 42.08 26.12
N LEU A 28 -41.58 42.22 25.12
CA LEU A 28 -41.37 41.74 23.76
C LEU A 28 -40.14 42.39 23.12
N LYS A 29 -39.91 43.69 23.36
CA LYS A 29 -38.71 44.39 22.88
C LYS A 29 -37.44 43.82 23.49
N SER A 30 -37.47 43.46 24.77
CA SER A 30 -36.33 42.83 25.45
C SER A 30 -36.07 41.41 24.92
N GLU A 31 -37.13 40.64 24.66
CA GLU A 31 -37.05 39.30 24.08
C GLU A 31 -36.52 39.32 22.65
N ILE A 32 -37.00 40.23 21.80
CA ILE A 32 -36.50 40.42 20.43
C ILE A 32 -35.03 40.79 20.46
N LYS A 33 -34.61 41.67 21.38
CA LYS A 33 -33.19 42.02 21.53
C LYS A 33 -32.35 40.80 21.90
N SER A 34 -32.80 40.02 22.88
CA SER A 34 -32.10 38.79 23.31
C SER A 34 -32.05 37.75 22.18
N ALA A 35 -33.14 37.59 21.42
CA ALA A 35 -33.20 36.69 20.29
C ALA A 35 -32.23 37.11 19.16
N ASN A 36 -32.17 38.41 18.85
CA ASN A 36 -31.25 38.94 17.85
C ASN A 36 -29.78 38.76 18.25
N GLU A 37 -29.45 38.93 19.53
CA GLU A 37 -28.09 38.66 20.05
C GLU A 37 -27.73 37.18 19.87
N LYS A 38 -28.64 36.25 20.19
CA LYS A 38 -28.43 34.81 19.97
C LYS A 38 -28.32 34.43 18.50
N ILE A 39 -29.12 35.04 17.63
CA ILE A 39 -29.03 34.81 16.17
C ILE A 39 -27.65 35.21 15.67
N PHE A 40 -27.16 36.38 16.08
CA PHE A 40 -25.83 36.85 15.70
C PHE A 40 -24.72 35.92 16.18
N GLU A 41 -24.80 35.42 17.42
CA GLU A 41 -23.84 34.44 17.94
C GLU A 41 -23.86 33.12 17.17
N LEU A 42 -25.06 32.61 16.83
CA LEU A 42 -25.22 31.38 16.07
C LEU A 42 -24.74 31.53 14.63
N GLU A 43 -25.04 32.65 13.97
CA GLU A 43 -24.54 32.96 12.63
C GLU A 43 -23.02 33.00 12.60
N LYS A 44 -22.40 33.66 13.58
CA LYS A 44 -20.94 33.67 13.74
C LYS A 44 -20.39 32.25 13.94
N ALA A 45 -21.01 31.44 14.81
CA ALA A 45 -20.57 30.07 15.06
C ALA A 45 -20.73 29.17 13.83
N ILE A 46 -21.75 29.38 13.00
CA ILE A 46 -21.92 28.66 11.72
C ILE A 46 -20.79 29.02 10.76
N ILE A 47 -20.50 30.31 10.58
CA ILE A 47 -19.41 30.76 9.70
C ILE A 47 -18.06 30.18 10.13
N GLU A 48 -17.76 30.19 11.44
CA GLU A 48 -16.52 29.62 11.98
C GLU A 48 -16.45 28.11 11.75
N LYS A 49 -17.55 27.38 11.95
CA LYS A 49 -17.62 25.94 11.70
C LYS A 49 -17.49 25.61 10.23
N ASP A 50 -18.15 26.35 9.34
CA ASP A 50 -18.08 26.14 7.89
C ASP A 50 -16.66 26.37 7.37
N ALA A 51 -15.97 27.40 7.88
CA ALA A 51 -14.55 27.63 7.60
C ALA A 51 -13.68 26.45 8.09
N GLY A 52 -13.93 25.95 9.31
CA GLY A 52 -13.23 24.78 9.85
C GLY A 52 -13.47 23.50 9.03
N ILE A 53 -14.72 23.24 8.63
CA ILE A 53 -15.08 22.10 7.78
C ILE A 53 -14.40 22.19 6.42
N ALA A 54 -14.36 23.39 5.81
CA ALA A 54 -13.66 23.59 4.54
C ALA A 54 -12.16 23.28 4.67
N SER A 55 -11.52 23.78 5.73
CA SER A 55 -10.09 23.50 5.99
C SER A 55 -9.82 22.01 6.19
N VAL A 56 -10.64 21.31 7.00
CA VAL A 56 -10.45 19.88 7.25
C VAL A 56 -10.66 19.06 5.98
N LYS A 57 -11.66 19.40 5.16
CA LYS A 57 -11.89 18.74 3.87
C LYS A 57 -10.70 18.90 2.94
N GLN A 58 -10.14 20.10 2.86
CA GLN A 58 -8.95 20.35 2.05
C GLN A 58 -7.76 19.52 2.54
N SER A 59 -7.47 19.52 3.84
CA SER A 59 -6.37 18.72 4.39
C SER A 59 -6.57 17.22 4.20
N LEU A 60 -7.81 16.74 4.23
CA LEU A 60 -8.14 15.34 3.97
C LEU A 60 -7.88 14.97 2.50
N GLU A 61 -8.27 15.84 1.56
CA GLU A 61 -8.02 15.64 0.14
C GLU A 61 -6.52 15.65 -0.19
N GLU A 62 -5.77 16.61 0.37
CA GLU A 62 -4.32 16.67 0.25
C GLU A 62 -3.63 15.43 0.85
N SER A 63 -4.07 14.99 2.03
CA SER A 63 -3.54 13.78 2.67
C SER A 63 -3.87 12.51 1.88
N GLY A 64 -5.08 12.43 1.31
CA GLY A 64 -5.47 11.30 0.44
C GLY A 64 -4.61 11.22 -0.81
N LYS A 65 -4.39 12.35 -1.48
CA LYS A 65 -3.54 12.42 -2.66
C LYS A 65 -2.08 12.05 -2.37
N THR A 66 -1.52 12.56 -1.27
CA THR A 66 -0.14 12.20 -0.88
C THR A 66 -0.01 10.72 -0.55
N LEU A 67 -1.03 10.11 0.06
CA LEU A 67 -1.05 8.68 0.34
C LEU A 67 -1.04 7.87 -0.95
N GLU A 68 -1.91 8.19 -1.91
CA GLU A 68 -1.93 7.54 -3.23
C GLU A 68 -0.57 7.66 -3.95
N GLU A 69 0.01 8.86 -4.00
CA GLU A 69 1.33 9.08 -4.61
C GLU A 69 2.44 8.25 -3.93
N THR A 70 2.41 8.13 -2.59
CA THR A 70 3.40 7.32 -1.86
C THR A 70 3.19 5.82 -2.06
N GLU A 71 1.95 5.34 -2.16
CA GLU A 71 1.64 3.94 -2.43
C GLU A 71 2.09 3.54 -3.84
N GLU A 72 1.83 4.37 -4.85
CA GLU A 72 2.31 4.15 -6.22
C GLU A 72 3.84 4.13 -6.28
N SER A 73 4.50 5.09 -5.60
CA SER A 73 5.97 5.15 -5.53
C SER A 73 6.55 3.92 -4.84
N LEU A 74 5.95 3.46 -3.73
CA LEU A 74 6.37 2.28 -3.01
C LEU A 74 6.19 1.01 -3.86
N ALA A 75 5.05 0.84 -4.50
CA ALA A 75 4.79 -0.28 -5.40
C ALA A 75 5.80 -0.32 -6.56
N GLY A 76 6.09 0.84 -7.16
CA GLY A 76 7.13 0.97 -8.18
C GLY A 76 8.53 0.61 -7.68
N ALA A 77 8.89 1.06 -6.46
CA ALA A 77 10.17 0.74 -5.84
C ALA A 77 10.32 -0.76 -5.53
N VAL A 78 9.27 -1.41 -5.03
CA VAL A 78 9.24 -2.86 -4.77
C VAL A 78 9.38 -3.64 -6.08
N ALA A 79 8.67 -3.25 -7.14
CA ALA A 79 8.77 -3.88 -8.45
C ALA A 79 10.20 -3.77 -9.02
N ALA A 80 10.79 -2.58 -8.98
CA ALA A 80 12.17 -2.37 -9.41
C ALA A 80 13.18 -3.19 -8.59
N TYR A 81 12.97 -3.29 -7.27
CA TYR A 81 13.79 -4.14 -6.41
C TYR A 81 13.68 -5.61 -6.80
N LYS A 82 12.47 -6.10 -7.07
CA LYS A 82 12.22 -7.47 -7.51
C LYS A 82 12.94 -7.80 -8.82
N GLU A 83 12.89 -6.89 -9.79
CA GLU A 83 13.62 -7.04 -11.06
C GLU A 83 15.13 -7.07 -10.87
N LEU A 84 15.68 -6.15 -10.07
CA LEU A 84 17.10 -6.11 -9.76
C LEU A 84 17.56 -7.41 -9.09
N VAL A 85 16.77 -7.93 -8.16
CA VAL A 85 17.07 -9.20 -7.48
C VAL A 85 16.98 -10.38 -8.44
N ALA A 86 16.03 -10.40 -9.37
CA ALA A 86 15.95 -11.42 -10.42
C ALA A 86 17.20 -11.38 -11.34
N GLN A 87 17.61 -10.19 -11.78
CA GLN A 87 18.81 -10.02 -12.61
C GLN A 87 20.10 -10.44 -11.90
N ALA A 88 20.23 -10.12 -10.61
CA ALA A 88 21.38 -10.51 -9.80
C ALA A 88 21.44 -12.02 -9.51
N ASN A 89 20.36 -12.76 -9.76
CA ASN A 89 20.23 -14.19 -9.47
C ASN A 89 19.82 -14.97 -10.72
N SER A 90 20.66 -14.97 -11.76
CA SER A 90 20.43 -15.70 -13.02
C SER A 90 20.25 -17.22 -12.89
N GLY A 91 20.59 -17.80 -11.74
CA GLY A 91 20.34 -19.21 -11.41
C GLY A 91 19.00 -19.51 -10.73
N LEU A 92 18.19 -18.49 -10.42
CA LEU A 92 16.86 -18.64 -9.84
C LEU A 92 15.79 -18.37 -10.91
N VAL A 93 14.70 -19.13 -10.86
CA VAL A 93 13.54 -18.87 -11.72
C VAL A 93 12.80 -17.66 -11.17
N ALA A 94 12.41 -16.72 -12.04
CA ALA A 94 11.70 -15.50 -11.64
C ALA A 94 10.43 -15.77 -10.81
N GLU A 95 9.75 -16.90 -11.07
CA GLU A 95 8.58 -17.36 -10.32
C GLU A 95 8.85 -17.70 -8.84
N MET A 96 10.12 -17.93 -8.47
CA MET A 96 10.53 -18.21 -7.09
C MET A 96 10.76 -16.93 -6.26
N ILE A 97 10.71 -15.75 -6.87
CA ILE A 97 10.86 -14.46 -6.19
C ILE A 97 9.44 -13.90 -6.00
N LYS A 98 8.89 -14.09 -4.80
CA LYS A 98 7.54 -13.66 -4.40
C LYS A 98 7.60 -12.63 -3.28
N GLY A 99 6.50 -11.91 -3.10
CA GLY A 99 6.37 -10.87 -2.07
C GLY A 99 6.01 -9.52 -2.66
N ASP A 100 5.27 -8.76 -1.85
CA ASP A 100 4.83 -7.38 -2.11
C ASP A 100 5.62 -6.38 -1.24
N THR A 101 6.48 -6.90 -0.35
CA THR A 101 7.42 -6.11 0.44
C THR A 101 8.87 -6.53 0.17
N ILE A 102 9.82 -5.65 0.51
CA ILE A 102 11.25 -5.93 0.36
C ILE A 102 11.67 -7.12 1.22
N GLU A 103 11.12 -7.23 2.43
CA GLU A 103 11.37 -8.29 3.39
C GLU A 103 10.91 -9.64 2.85
N GLU A 104 9.68 -9.73 2.34
CA GLU A 104 9.15 -10.96 1.73
C GLU A 104 9.98 -11.39 0.51
N ILE A 105 10.38 -10.43 -0.34
CA ILE A 105 11.25 -10.70 -1.48
C ILE A 105 12.57 -11.30 -1.03
N ARG A 106 13.19 -10.75 0.02
CA ARG A 106 14.46 -11.26 0.59
C ARG A 106 14.31 -12.68 1.12
N GLU A 107 13.24 -12.95 1.88
CA GLU A 107 12.96 -14.28 2.41
C GLU A 107 12.72 -15.28 1.29
N SER A 108 11.94 -14.91 0.27
CA SER A 108 11.65 -15.74 -0.90
C SER A 108 12.94 -16.12 -1.64
N VAL A 109 13.85 -15.15 -1.81
CA VAL A 109 15.14 -15.38 -2.49
C VAL A 109 16.07 -16.25 -1.66
N ALA A 110 16.11 -16.06 -0.34
CA ALA A 110 16.90 -16.91 0.56
C ALA A 110 16.41 -18.36 0.50
N GLY A 111 15.10 -18.59 0.57
CA GLY A 111 14.49 -19.91 0.42
C GLY A 111 14.76 -20.53 -0.95
N ALA A 112 14.63 -19.75 -2.02
CA ALA A 112 14.90 -20.21 -3.37
C ALA A 112 16.37 -20.64 -3.57
N ARG A 113 17.32 -19.87 -3.05
CA ARG A 113 18.75 -20.23 -3.08
C ARG A 113 19.02 -21.52 -2.31
N ALA A 114 18.45 -21.67 -1.12
CA ALA A 114 18.64 -22.89 -0.33
C ALA A 114 18.09 -24.14 -1.03
N LEU A 115 16.95 -24.02 -1.73
CA LEU A 115 16.38 -25.11 -2.52
C LEU A 115 17.30 -25.48 -3.69
N VAL A 116 17.75 -24.49 -4.47
CA VAL A 116 18.62 -24.72 -5.62
C VAL A 116 19.95 -25.36 -5.20
N GLU A 117 20.54 -24.92 -4.09
CA GLU A 117 21.76 -25.55 -3.57
C GLU A 117 21.54 -27.00 -3.12
N ARG A 118 20.40 -27.32 -2.48
CA ARG A 118 20.06 -28.70 -2.14
C ARG A 118 19.91 -29.59 -3.40
N VAL A 119 19.21 -29.10 -4.42
CA VAL A 119 19.04 -29.83 -5.69
C VAL A 119 20.38 -30.06 -6.39
N LYS A 120 21.28 -29.06 -6.41
CA LYS A 120 22.63 -29.22 -6.96
C LYS A 120 23.44 -30.29 -6.21
N GLN A 121 23.33 -30.33 -4.88
CA GLN A 121 24.01 -31.33 -4.06
C GLN A 121 23.49 -32.74 -4.35
N GLU A 122 22.17 -32.92 -4.44
CA GLU A 122 21.54 -34.21 -4.76
C GLU A 122 21.94 -34.72 -6.15
N ILE A 123 21.87 -33.86 -7.18
CA ILE A 123 22.31 -34.23 -8.55
C ILE A 123 23.81 -34.53 -8.59
N GLY A 124 24.63 -33.76 -7.87
CA GLY A 124 26.06 -34.02 -7.77
C GLY A 124 26.40 -35.36 -7.12
N ALA A 125 25.65 -35.75 -6.08
CA ALA A 125 25.79 -37.05 -5.43
C ALA A 125 25.36 -38.20 -6.36
N GLU A 126 24.26 -38.03 -7.10
CA GLU A 126 23.77 -39.01 -8.07
C GLU A 126 24.74 -39.21 -9.25
N ASN A 127 25.27 -38.12 -9.82
CA ASN A 127 26.26 -38.19 -10.91
C ASN A 127 27.57 -38.88 -10.49
N ASN A 128 27.97 -38.77 -9.22
CA ASN A 128 29.14 -39.49 -8.71
C ASN A 128 28.89 -41.01 -8.59
N LEU A 129 27.66 -41.44 -8.33
CA LEU A 129 27.27 -42.85 -8.26
C LEU A 129 27.12 -43.48 -9.66
N ILE A 130 26.72 -42.69 -10.66
CA ILE A 130 26.51 -43.13 -12.05
C ILE A 130 27.80 -42.99 -12.89
N ARG A 131 28.97 -42.70 -12.29
CA ARG A 131 30.25 -42.78 -13.01
C ARG A 131 30.52 -44.21 -13.48
N VAL A 132 30.05 -44.50 -14.69
CA VAL A 132 30.35 -45.73 -15.40
C VAL A 132 31.86 -45.71 -15.71
N PRO A 133 32.64 -46.71 -15.28
CA PRO A 133 34.05 -46.79 -15.66
C PRO A 133 34.12 -46.80 -17.18
N ALA A 134 34.94 -45.91 -17.74
CA ALA A 134 35.09 -45.74 -19.18
C ALA A 134 35.20 -47.13 -19.85
N GLY A 135 34.22 -47.43 -20.69
CA GLY A 135 34.08 -48.72 -21.33
C GLY A 135 35.35 -49.11 -22.09
N ALA A 136 35.83 -50.32 -21.80
CA ALA A 136 36.99 -51.00 -22.35
C ALA A 136 38.35 -50.29 -22.14
N PRO A 137 39.40 -51.02 -21.72
CA PRO A 137 40.76 -50.47 -21.71
C PRO A 137 41.11 -49.97 -23.11
N ALA A 138 41.79 -48.82 -23.17
CA ALA A 138 42.32 -48.28 -24.42
C ALA A 138 43.05 -49.42 -25.16
N ARG A 139 42.73 -49.62 -26.45
CA ARG A 139 43.43 -50.60 -27.28
C ARG A 139 44.90 -50.19 -27.30
N THR A 140 45.74 -50.91 -26.57
CA THR A 140 47.18 -50.76 -26.65
C THR A 140 47.58 -51.18 -28.07
N PRO A 141 48.14 -50.28 -28.88
CA PRO A 141 48.66 -50.69 -30.17
C PRO A 141 49.79 -51.70 -29.94
N PRO A 142 49.89 -52.78 -30.74
CA PRO A 142 50.98 -53.73 -30.63
C PRO A 142 52.32 -52.98 -30.79
N ASP A 143 53.27 -53.27 -29.90
CA ASP A 143 54.58 -52.62 -29.92
C ASP A 143 55.42 -53.17 -31.10
N LEU A 144 55.50 -52.37 -32.16
CA LEU A 144 56.27 -52.71 -33.36
C LEU A 144 57.75 -52.31 -33.23
N SER A 145 58.19 -51.75 -32.10
CA SER A 145 59.57 -51.26 -31.95
C SER A 145 60.61 -52.37 -31.96
N ALA A 146 60.24 -53.59 -31.54
CA ALA A 146 61.12 -54.77 -31.52
C ALA A 146 61.24 -55.49 -32.87
N LEU A 147 60.44 -55.14 -33.89
CA LEU A 147 60.48 -55.78 -35.21
C LEU A 147 61.51 -55.12 -36.12
N SER A 148 62.28 -55.93 -36.84
CA SER A 148 63.17 -55.45 -37.90
C SER A 148 62.37 -54.84 -39.06
N PRO A 149 62.99 -53.98 -39.90
CA PRO A 149 62.30 -53.35 -41.03
C PRO A 149 61.60 -54.35 -41.97
N ARG A 150 62.17 -55.55 -42.16
CA ARG A 150 61.56 -56.61 -42.98
C ARG A 150 60.31 -57.20 -42.32
N GLU A 151 60.32 -57.38 -41.02
CA GLU A 151 59.19 -57.94 -40.27
C GLU A 151 58.03 -56.96 -40.16
N LYS A 152 58.32 -55.65 -40.05
CA LYS A 152 57.30 -54.58 -40.13
C LYS A 152 56.57 -54.58 -41.47
N ILE A 153 57.28 -54.73 -42.57
CA ILE A 153 56.69 -54.80 -43.92
C ILE A 153 55.81 -56.04 -44.03
N LYS A 154 56.29 -57.20 -43.56
CA LYS A 154 55.52 -58.45 -43.59
C LYS A 154 54.22 -58.35 -42.78
N TYR A 155 54.28 -57.79 -41.57
CA TYR A 155 53.11 -57.55 -40.72
C TYR A 155 52.05 -56.67 -41.39
N GLY A 156 52.48 -55.65 -42.14
CA GLY A 156 51.56 -54.80 -42.92
C GLY A 156 50.93 -55.47 -44.14
N ILE A 157 51.55 -56.52 -44.69
CA ILE A 157 51.06 -57.25 -45.88
C ILE A 157 50.16 -58.43 -45.51
N GLU A 158 50.44 -59.13 -44.41
CA GLU A 158 49.65 -60.29 -43.95
C GLU A 158 48.36 -59.89 -43.21
N GLY A 159 48.14 -58.59 -42.95
CA GLY A 159 46.93 -58.06 -42.32
C GLY A 159 46.95 -58.24 -40.81
N GLY A 160 47.29 -57.16 -40.10
CA GLY A 160 47.04 -57.04 -38.66
C GLY A 160 45.55 -56.89 -38.35
#